data_AF-A0A2G8L5N3-F1
#
_entry.id   AF-A0A2G8L5N3-F1
#
_cell.length_a   1.000
_cell.length_b   1.000
_cell.length_c   1.000
_cell.angle_alpha   90.00
_cell.angle_beta   90.00
_cell.angle_gamma   90.00
#
_symmetry.space_group_name_H-M   'P 1'
#
loop_
_entity.id
_entity.type
_entity.pdbx_description
1 polymer ?
#
loop_
_entity_poly.entity_id
_entity_poly.type
_entity_poly.pdbx_seq_one_letter_code
_entity_poly.pdbx_strand_id
1 'polypeptide(L)'
;MGPLGFEGVFRRACEVTMTVMRDQKDPLMSVLRTLIYDPLVEWSKPSRSRSTVVAESGEVNNGKAQVHVRDIEQRLQGILKTKHKARGLPLSIEGHVDYLIREATDPKNLCQMYVGWASYL
;
A
#
# COMPACT_ATOMS: atom_id res chain seq x y z
N MET A 1 -15.61 -11.74 14.45
CA MET A 1 -15.21 -12.92 13.63
C MET A 1 -15.81 -14.16 14.25
N GLY A 2 -16.26 -15.12 13.45
CA GLY A 2 -16.83 -16.37 13.96
C GLY A 2 -15.81 -17.25 14.69
N PRO A 3 -16.17 -18.50 15.07
CA PRO A 3 -15.30 -19.40 15.83
C PRO A 3 -13.96 -19.74 15.15
N LEU A 4 -13.87 -19.54 13.83
CA LEU A 4 -12.66 -19.76 13.03
C LEU A 4 -11.75 -18.51 12.91
N GLY A 5 -12.12 -17.39 13.55
CA GLY A 5 -11.32 -16.17 13.51
C GLY A 5 -11.05 -15.67 12.08
N PHE A 6 -9.79 -15.41 11.77
CA PHE A 6 -9.33 -15.02 10.44
C PHE A 6 -8.98 -16.21 9.52
N GLU A 7 -8.85 -17.42 10.06
CA GLU A 7 -8.48 -18.65 9.32
C GLU A 7 -9.61 -19.24 8.46
N GLY A 8 -10.78 -18.61 8.47
CA GLY A 8 -11.94 -19.03 7.68
C GLY A 8 -12.13 -18.23 6.38
N VAL A 9 -13.37 -17.80 6.16
CA VAL A 9 -13.79 -17.06 4.96
C VAL A 9 -12.95 -15.80 4.70
N PHE A 10 -12.47 -15.15 5.77
CA PHE A 10 -11.62 -13.96 5.67
C PHE A 10 -10.31 -14.24 4.93
N ARG A 11 -9.50 -15.19 5.42
CA ARG A 11 -8.24 -15.58 4.76
C ARG A 11 -8.49 -15.99 3.31
N ARG A 12 -9.53 -16.81 3.07
CA ARG A 12 -9.85 -17.27 1.72
C ARG A 12 -10.21 -16.12 0.77
N ALA A 13 -11.00 -15.15 1.25
CA ALA A 13 -11.33 -13.96 0.47
C ALA A 13 -10.09 -13.11 0.18
N CYS A 14 -9.19 -12.96 1.15
CA CYS A 14 -7.91 -12.25 0.95
C CYS A 14 -7.01 -12.94 -0.07
N GLU A 15 -6.93 -14.28 -0.05
CA GLU A 15 -6.19 -15.07 -1.04
C GLU A 15 -6.73 -14.85 -2.45
N VAL A 16 -8.04 -15.02 -2.65
CA VAL A 16 -8.68 -14.83 -3.97
C VAL A 16 -8.48 -13.40 -4.46
N THR A 17 -8.67 -12.41 -3.59
CA THR A 17 -8.44 -11.00 -3.93
C THR A 17 -7.00 -10.76 -4.37
N MET A 18 -6.03 -11.28 -3.61
CA MET A 18 -4.61 -11.15 -3.96
C MET A 18 -4.27 -11.88 -5.25
N THR A 19 -4.85 -13.04 -5.53
CA THR A 19 -4.70 -13.73 -6.82
C THR A 19 -5.14 -12.84 -7.98
N VAL A 20 -6.37 -12.31 -7.92
CA VAL A 20 -6.90 -11.44 -8.98
C VAL A 20 -6.05 -10.17 -9.16
N MET A 21 -5.60 -9.56 -8.06
CA MET A 21 -4.74 -8.37 -8.12
C MET A 21 -3.38 -8.66 -8.78
N ARG A 22 -2.79 -9.84 -8.55
CA ARG A 22 -1.51 -10.24 -9.17
C ARG A 22 -1.68 -10.62 -10.64
N ASP A 23 -2.76 -11.32 -10.97
CA ASP A 23 -3.07 -11.72 -12.34
C ASP A 23 -3.39 -10.50 -13.23
N GLN A 24 -4.09 -9.50 -12.67
CA GLN A 24 -4.48 -8.27 -13.36
C GLN A 24 -3.59 -7.07 -12.97
N LYS A 25 -2.29 -7.31 -12.72
CA LYS A 25 -1.37 -6.24 -12.29
C LYS A 25 -1.20 -5.16 -13.36
N ASP A 26 -1.10 -5.52 -14.63
CA ASP A 26 -0.79 -4.59 -15.72
C ASP A 26 -1.91 -3.56 -15.96
N PRO A 27 -3.19 -3.97 -16.08
CA PRO A 27 -4.28 -2.99 -16.17
C PRO A 27 -4.40 -2.14 -14.90
N LEU A 28 -4.21 -2.72 -13.71
CA LEU A 28 -4.23 -1.96 -12.45
C LEU A 28 -3.11 -0.90 -12.39
N MET A 29 -1.88 -1.27 -12.78
CA MET A 29 -0.74 -0.37 -12.80
C MET A 29 -0.88 0.73 -13.86
N SER A 30 -1.56 0.45 -14.98
CA SER A 30 -1.87 1.47 -15.98
C SER A 30 -2.68 2.63 -15.38
N VAL A 31 -3.74 2.30 -14.64
CA VAL A 31 -4.57 3.29 -13.93
C VAL A 31 -3.79 4.02 -12.84
N LEU A 32 -2.96 3.32 -12.07
CA LEU A 32 -2.17 3.97 -11.01
C LEU A 32 -1.10 4.93 -11.57
N ARG A 33 -0.53 4.63 -12.74
CA ARG A 33 0.46 5.48 -13.40
C ARG A 33 -0.16 6.80 -13.89
N THR A 34 -1.44 6.82 -14.26
CA THR A 34 -2.11 8.08 -14.67
C THR A 34 -2.31 9.02 -13.48
N LEU A 35 -2.54 8.49 -12.27
CA LEU A 35 -2.67 9.29 -11.04
C LEU A 35 -1.41 10.10 -10.68
N ILE A 36 -0.23 9.74 -11.22
CA ILE A 36 0.99 10.53 -11.05
C ILE A 36 0.84 11.92 -11.67
N TYR A 37 0.10 12.00 -12.78
CA TYR A 37 -0.06 13.21 -13.58
C TYR A 37 -1.38 13.93 -13.32
N ASP A 38 -2.16 13.50 -12.33
CA ASP A 38 -3.40 14.18 -11.96
C ASP A 38 -3.08 15.50 -11.21
N PRO A 39 -3.42 16.67 -11.78
CA PRO A 39 -3.10 17.97 -11.21
C PRO A 39 -3.86 18.26 -9.91
N LEU A 40 -4.93 17.52 -9.61
CA LEU A 40 -5.71 17.67 -8.39
C LEU A 40 -5.21 16.77 -7.25
N VAL A 41 -4.28 15.85 -7.53
CA VAL A 41 -3.77 14.96 -6.48
C VAL A 41 -2.68 15.67 -5.67
N GLU A 42 -3.02 15.99 -4.42
CA GLU A 42 -2.10 16.61 -3.47
C GLU A 42 -1.10 15.59 -2.90
N TRP A 43 -0.02 15.34 -3.65
CA TRP A 43 1.06 14.48 -3.18
C TRP A 43 2.07 15.18 -2.25
N SER A 44 2.03 16.50 -2.21
CA SER A 44 2.87 17.32 -1.34
C SER A 44 2.04 18.48 -0.82
N LYS A 45 2.07 18.70 0.50
CA LYS A 45 1.53 19.93 1.08
C LYS A 45 2.31 21.13 0.49
N PRO A 46 1.64 22.23 0.13
CA PRO A 46 2.35 23.46 -0.18
C PRO A 46 3.11 23.89 1.08
N SER A 47 4.44 23.87 1.00
CA SER A 47 5.28 24.40 2.06
C SER A 47 4.91 25.88 2.25
N ARG A 48 4.52 26.28 3.46
CA ARG A 48 4.13 27.66 3.83
C ARG A 48 5.24 28.71 3.64
N SER A 49 6.35 28.37 2.98
CA SER A 49 7.52 29.23 2.80
C SER A 49 7.94 29.41 1.34
N ARG A 50 7.07 29.19 0.36
CA ARG A 50 7.39 29.54 -1.04
C ARG A 50 6.23 30.23 -1.72
N SER A 51 6.34 31.55 -1.70
CA SER A 51 5.63 32.53 -2.50
C SER A 51 5.46 32.06 -3.95
N THR A 52 4.24 32.22 -4.46
CA THR A 52 3.95 32.70 -5.82
C THR A 52 4.84 32.17 -6.95
N VAL A 53 4.63 30.93 -7.35
CA VAL A 53 4.62 30.59 -8.79
C VAL A 53 3.62 29.44 -8.96
N VAL A 54 2.41 29.79 -9.38
CA VAL A 54 1.53 28.81 -10.03
C VAL A 54 2.33 28.35 -11.24
N ALA A 55 2.72 27.08 -11.26
CA ALA A 55 3.41 26.52 -12.41
C ALA A 55 2.45 26.59 -13.61
N GLU A 56 2.67 27.57 -14.49
CA GLU A 56 1.94 27.73 -15.76
C GLU A 56 2.23 26.59 -16.74
N SER A 57 3.16 25.69 -16.41
CA SER A 57 3.32 24.39 -17.07
C SER A 57 2.80 23.31 -16.12
N GLY A 58 1.63 22.75 -16.42
CA GLY A 58 0.91 21.75 -15.61
C GLY A 58 1.61 20.40 -15.40
N GLU A 59 2.92 20.32 -15.60
CA GLU A 59 3.72 19.13 -15.34
C GLU A 59 4.26 19.15 -13.92
N VAL A 60 3.41 18.73 -12.97
CA VAL A 60 3.85 18.44 -11.61
C VAL A 60 4.63 17.11 -11.66
N ASN A 61 5.93 17.17 -11.93
CA ASN A 61 6.79 15.98 -11.81
C ASN A 61 6.94 15.60 -10.34
N ASN A 62 5.98 14.84 -9.84
CA ASN A 62 5.92 14.48 -8.44
C ASN A 62 6.77 13.23 -8.16
N GLY A 63 8.05 13.46 -7.85
CA GLY A 63 8.99 12.39 -7.53
C GLY A 63 8.54 11.45 -6.40
N LYS A 64 7.67 11.93 -5.49
CA LYS A 64 7.06 11.08 -4.44
C LYS A 64 6.06 10.07 -5.02
N ALA A 65 5.20 10.47 -5.96
CA ALA A 65 4.25 9.57 -6.60
C ALA A 65 4.96 8.46 -7.37
N GLN A 66 6.04 8.77 -8.08
CA GLN A 66 6.84 7.76 -8.77
C GLN A 66 7.39 6.70 -7.81
N VAL A 67 7.86 7.11 -6.62
CA VAL A 67 8.29 6.16 -5.57
C VAL A 67 7.11 5.32 -5.07
N HIS A 68 5.96 5.93 -4.81
CA HIS A 68 4.77 5.20 -4.35
C HIS A 68 4.25 4.19 -5.38
N VAL A 69 4.21 4.55 -6.65
CA VAL A 69 3.77 3.65 -7.73
C VAL A 69 4.73 2.46 -7.87
N ARG A 70 6.04 2.70 -7.81
CA ARG A 70 7.04 1.62 -7.78
C ARG A 70 6.87 0.70 -6.56
N ASP A 71 6.56 1.28 -5.40
CA ASP A 71 6.34 0.52 -4.17
C ASP A 71 5.07 -0.35 -4.24
N ILE A 72 4.02 0.15 -4.89
CA ILE A 72 2.80 -0.64 -5.16
C ILE A 72 3.10 -1.79 -6.11
N GLU A 73 3.86 -1.54 -7.18
CA GLU A 73 4.28 -2.58 -8.13
C GLU A 73 5.07 -3.70 -7.44
N GLN A 74 5.99 -3.36 -6.54
CA GLN A 74 6.73 -4.34 -5.73
C GLN A 74 5.80 -5.17 -4.83
N ARG A 75 4.80 -4.54 -4.20
CA ARG A 75 3.81 -5.25 -3.37
C ARG A 75 2.97 -6.22 -4.21
N LEU A 76 2.54 -5.82 -5.41
CA LEU A 76 1.81 -6.69 -6.34
C LEU A 76 2.68 -7.88 -6.79
N GLN A 77 4.00 -7.73 -6.84
CA GLN A 77 4.92 -8.83 -7.12
C GLN A 77 5.19 -9.74 -5.90
N GLY A 78 4.62 -9.44 -4.73
CA GLY A 78 4.87 -10.18 -3.50
C GLY A 78 6.17 -9.81 -2.79
N ILE A 79 6.79 -8.68 -3.17
CA ILE A 79 8.01 -8.15 -2.54
C ILE A 79 7.57 -7.14 -1.49
N LEU A 80 7.67 -7.53 -0.22
CA LEU A 80 7.32 -6.69 0.92
C LEU A 80 8.55 -5.97 1.47
N LYS A 81 8.39 -4.68 1.75
CA LYS A 81 9.41 -3.89 2.48
C LYS A 81 9.25 -4.15 3.96
N THR A 82 10.02 -5.08 4.51
CA THR A 82 10.05 -5.31 5.96
C THR A 82 11.06 -4.37 6.62
N LYS A 83 10.77 -3.87 7.83
CA LYS A 83 11.66 -3.01 8.63
C LYS A 83 13.09 -3.59 8.81
N HIS A 84 13.25 -4.91 8.71
CA HIS A 84 14.52 -5.62 8.94
C HIS A 84 15.04 -6.45 7.74
N LYS A 85 14.36 -6.46 6.58
CA LYS A 85 14.81 -7.19 5.39
C LYS A 85 14.52 -6.37 4.14
N ALA A 86 15.56 -5.76 3.60
CA ALA A 86 15.45 -4.86 2.45
C ALA A 86 15.18 -5.57 1.12
N ARG A 87 15.36 -6.90 1.00
CA ARG A 87 15.14 -7.64 -0.24
C ARG A 87 14.76 -9.10 0.06
N GLY A 88 13.47 -9.39 0.08
CA GLY A 88 12.96 -10.75 0.14
C GLY A 88 12.70 -11.31 -1.26
N LEU A 89 12.82 -12.62 -1.41
CA LEU A 89 12.21 -13.36 -2.52
C LEU A 89 10.71 -13.04 -2.56
N PRO A 90 10.08 -13.00 -3.76
CA PRO A 90 8.65 -12.77 -3.86
C PRO A 90 7.89 -13.86 -3.10
N LEU A 91 7.03 -13.45 -2.17
CA LEU A 91 6.19 -14.36 -1.40
C LEU A 91 5.09 -14.96 -2.28
N SER A 92 4.67 -16.18 -1.97
CA SER A 92 3.42 -16.73 -2.52
C SER A 92 2.22 -15.87 -2.14
N ILE A 93 1.07 -16.09 -2.79
CA ILE A 93 -0.17 -15.39 -2.45
C ILE A 93 -0.55 -15.67 -0.99
N GLU A 94 -0.59 -16.94 -0.60
CA GLU A 94 -0.88 -17.37 0.76
C GLU A 94 0.12 -16.80 1.78
N GLY A 95 1.43 -16.84 1.46
CA GLY A 95 2.46 -16.30 2.35
C GLY A 95 2.38 -14.78 2.52
N HIS A 96 2.00 -14.05 1.47
CA HIS A 96 1.76 -12.61 1.55
C HIS A 96 0.54 -12.32 2.44
N VAL A 97 -0.58 -13.02 2.23
CA VAL A 97 -1.79 -12.87 3.05
C VAL A 97 -1.49 -13.20 4.52
N ASP A 98 -0.82 -14.31 4.77
CA ASP A 98 -0.43 -14.73 6.12
C ASP A 98 0.47 -13.71 6.83
N TYR A 99 1.46 -13.17 6.12
CA TYR A 99 2.31 -12.11 6.64
C TYR A 99 1.50 -10.86 7.05
N LEU A 100 0.59 -10.40 6.18
CA LEU A 100 -0.22 -9.22 6.44
C LEU A 100 -1.19 -9.43 7.61
N ILE A 101 -1.78 -10.61 7.72
CA ILE A 101 -2.64 -10.98 8.85
C ILE A 101 -1.83 -10.91 10.15
N ARG A 102 -0.64 -11.51 10.18
CA ARG A 102 0.22 -11.48 11.38
C ARG A 102 0.60 -10.06 11.78
N GLU A 103 0.99 -9.22 10.83
CA GLU A 103 1.31 -7.81 11.09
C GLU A 103 0.13 -7.03 11.67
N ALA A 104 -1.10 -7.29 11.18
CA ALA A 104 -2.32 -6.65 11.65
C ALA A 104 -2.74 -7.12 13.05
N THR A 105 -2.41 -8.35 13.42
CA THR A 105 -2.74 -8.94 14.73
C THR A 105 -1.63 -8.80 15.78
N ASP A 106 -0.44 -8.33 15.41
CA ASP A 106 0.69 -8.23 16.33
C ASP A 106 0.43 -7.16 17.42
N PRO A 107 0.38 -7.54 18.71
CA PRO A 107 0.18 -6.60 19.81
C PRO A 107 1.21 -5.47 19.83
N LYS A 108 2.44 -5.72 19.36
CA LYS A 108 3.50 -4.69 19.27
C LYS A 108 3.19 -3.64 18.22
N ASN A 109 2.55 -4.02 17.12
CA ASN A 109 2.12 -3.07 16.10
C ASN A 109 0.87 -2.32 16.59
N LEU A 110 -0.09 -3.04 17.20
CA LEU A 110 -1.34 -2.47 17.69
C LEU A 110 -1.12 -1.42 18.78
N CYS A 111 -0.14 -1.61 19.68
CA CYS A 111 0.16 -0.63 20.73
C CYS A 111 0.89 0.62 20.23
N GLN A 112 1.46 0.59 19.03
CA GLN A 112 2.09 1.74 18.37
C GLN A 112 1.10 2.59 17.57
N MET A 113 -0.14 2.12 17.39
CA MET A 113 -1.16 2.87 16.66
C MET A 113 -1.57 4.13 17.44
N TYR A 114 -1.90 5.19 16.71
CA TYR A 114 -2.46 6.40 17.30
C TYR A 114 -3.76 6.08 18.05
N VAL A 115 -3.92 6.59 19.27
CA VAL A 115 -5.04 6.25 20.18
C VAL A 115 -6.43 6.44 19.55
N GLY A 116 -6.60 7.41 18.66
CA GLY A 116 -7.87 7.66 17.96
C GLY A 116 -8.27 6.59 16.94
N TRP A 117 -7.34 5.70 16.55
CA TRP A 117 -7.66 4.49 15.78
C TRP A 117 -8.28 3.38 16.64
N ALA A 118 -8.20 3.49 17.97
CA ALA A 118 -8.81 2.57 18.94
C ALA A 118 -8.51 1.08 18.65
N SER A 119 -7.23 0.71 18.58
CA SER A 119 -6.77 -0.67 18.29
C SER A 119 -7.16 -1.74 19.33
N TYR A 120 -7.75 -1.32 20.45
CA TYR A 120 -8.24 -2.17 21.53
C TYR A 120 -9.72 -2.60 21.35
N LEU A 121 -10.38 -2.15 20.28
CA LEU A 121 -11.76 -2.50 19.92
C LEU A 121 -11.86 -3.76 19.03
#